data_AF-A0A7S7JMB7-F1
#
_entry.id   AF-A0A7S7JMB7-F1
#
_cell.length_a   1.000
_cell.length_b   1.000
_cell.length_c   1.000
_cell.angle_alpha   90.00
_cell.angle_beta   90.00
_cell.angle_gamma   90.00
#
_symmetry.space_group_name_H-M   'P 1'
#
loop_
_entity.id
_entity.type
_entity.pdbx_description
1 polymer ?
#
loop_
_entity_poly.entity_id
_entity_poly.type
_entity_poly.pdbx_seq_one_letter_code
_entity_poly.pdbx_strand_id
1 'polypeptide(L)' 'MYKLIVGLGNPGLNFNFTPHNVGFMLIDYLLKEFRKYVVIEENSDKFNLIYRCRINDQWTLLLKPQTYMNLSGLALKRL' A
#
# COMPACT_ATOMS: atom_id res chain seq x y z
N MET A 1 -9.80 10.15 -12.10
CA MET A 1 -9.98 8.75 -11.65
C MET A 1 -8.63 8.22 -11.21
N TYR A 2 -8.54 7.60 -10.03
CA TYR A 2 -7.29 7.03 -9.55
C TYR A 2 -7.18 5.57 -10.00
N LYS A 3 -5.96 5.13 -10.34
CA LYS A 3 -5.63 3.70 -10.29
C LYS A 3 -5.37 3.30 -8.83
N LEU A 4 -5.64 2.04 -8.50
CA LEU A 4 -5.40 1.51 -7.16
C LEU A 4 -4.51 0.27 -7.28
N ILE A 5 -3.42 0.26 -6.52
CA ILE A 5 -2.54 -0.90 -6.34
C ILE A 5 -2.53 -1.22 -4.85
N VAL A 6 -2.96 -2.42 -4.50
CA VAL A 6 -3.05 -2.89 -3.11
C VAL A 6 -1.98 -3.95 -2.88
N GLY A 7 -1.06 -3.68 -1.96
CA GLY A 7 -0.19 -4.69 -1.39
C GLY A 7 -0.89 -5.38 -0.25
N LEU A 8 -1.19 -6.67 -0.39
CA LEU A 8 -1.75 -7.47 0.69
C LEU A 8 -0.65 -7.99 1.62
N GLY A 9 -0.97 -8.10 2.92
CA GLY A 9 -0.04 -8.50 3.97
C GLY A 9 -0.69 -8.45 5.35
N ASN A 10 0.06 -8.86 6.37
CA ASN A 10 -0.28 -8.65 7.78
C ASN A 10 0.60 -7.52 8.37
N PRO A 11 0.04 -6.61 9.18
CA PRO A 11 0.81 -5.61 9.91
C PRO A 11 1.57 -6.23 11.09
N GLY A 12 2.71 -5.65 11.45
CA GLY A 12 3.52 -6.05 12.59
C GLY A 12 4.82 -6.76 12.21
N LEU A 13 5.85 -6.55 13.03
CA LEU A 13 7.24 -6.97 12.75
C LEU A 13 7.39 -8.47 12.48
N ASN A 14 6.58 -9.29 13.13
CA ASN A 14 6.61 -10.75 12.99
C ASN A 14 6.26 -11.24 11.57
N PHE A 15 5.62 -10.40 10.75
CA PHE A 15 5.15 -10.78 9.41
C PHE A 15 6.00 -10.21 8.27
N ASN A 16 6.92 -9.28 8.57
CA ASN A 16 7.63 -8.48 7.58
C ASN A 16 8.31 -9.29 6.46
N PHE A 17 8.83 -10.48 6.77
CA PHE A 17 9.55 -11.33 5.81
C PHE A 17 8.88 -12.68 5.59
N THR A 18 7.55 -12.70 5.56
CA THR A 18 6.78 -13.90 5.23
C THR A 18 6.29 -13.87 3.78
N PRO A 19 6.07 -15.03 3.14
CA PRO A 19 5.49 -15.09 1.80
C PRO A 19 4.13 -14.38 1.67
N HIS A 20 3.36 -14.33 2.76
CA HIS A 20 2.08 -13.61 2.81
C HIS A 20 2.23 -12.08 2.74
N ASN A 21 3.42 -11.54 3.01
CA ASN A 21 3.68 -10.10 3.02
C ASN A 21 4.38 -9.61 1.75
N VAL A 22 4.52 -10.43 0.70
CA VAL A 22 5.13 -10.03 -0.58
C VAL A 22 4.41 -8.82 -1.19
N GLY A 23 3.09 -8.69 -0.99
CA GLY A 23 2.34 -7.52 -1.44
C GLY A 23 2.80 -6.22 -0.74
N PHE A 24 3.02 -6.26 0.58
CA PHE A 24 3.59 -5.11 1.30
C PHE A 24 5.02 -4.79 0.83
N MET A 25 5.85 -5.81 0.66
CA MET A 25 7.22 -5.65 0.17
C MET A 25 7.25 -5.00 -1.22
N LEU A 26 6.33 -5.38 -2.10
CA LEU A 26 6.20 -4.75 -3.42
C LEU A 26 5.90 -3.26 -3.29
N ILE A 27 4.96 -2.88 -2.42
CA ILE A 27 4.63 -1.46 -2.21
C ILE A 27 5.85 -0.71 -1.66
N ASP A 28 6.56 -1.28 -0.68
CA ASP A 28 7.77 -0.68 -0.12
C ASP A 28 8.87 -0.51 -1.18
N TYR A 29 9.06 -1.52 -2.04
CA TYR A 29 9.96 -1.45 -3.18
C TYR A 29 9.56 -0.35 -4.16
N LEU A 30 8.29 -0.27 -4.54
CA LEU A 30 7.79 0.76 -5.45
C LEU A 30 8.00 2.16 -4.86
N LEU A 31 7.67 2.37 -3.58
CA LEU A 31 7.87 3.65 -2.91
C LEU A 31 9.34 4.06 -2.87
N LYS A 32 10.25 3.10 -2.66
CA LYS A 32 11.70 3.35 -2.63
C LYS A 32 12.24 3.70 -4.01
N GLU A 33 11.96 2.87 -5.02
CA GLU A 33 12.55 3.01 -6.35
C GLU A 33 11.95 4.19 -7.13
N PHE A 34 10.64 4.43 -6.98
CA PHE A 34 9.94 5.48 -7.72
C PHE A 34 9.90 6.83 -7.00
N ARG A 35 10.48 6.96 -5.79
CA ARG A 35 10.49 8.21 -5.01
C ARG A 35 11.02 9.42 -5.77
N LYS A 36 11.95 9.23 -6.71
CA LYS A 36 12.53 10.30 -7.52
C LYS A 36 11.59 10.82 -8.61
N TYR A 37 10.57 10.04 -8.96
CA TYR A 37 9.65 10.30 -10.07
C TYR A 37 8.24 10.64 -9.58
N VAL A 38 8.01 10.56 -8.28
CA VAL A 38 6.67 10.58 -7.68
C VAL A 38 6.68 11.45 -6.43
N VAL A 39 5.73 12.39 -6.36
CA VAL A 39 5.37 13.03 -5.09
C VAL A 39 4.59 12.00 -4.28
N ILE A 40 5.18 11.57 -3.17
CA ILE A 40 4.58 10.62 -2.24
C ILE A 40 3.98 11.43 -1.10
N GLU A 41 2.66 11.44 -1.02
CA GLU A 41 1.93 11.91 0.15
C GLU A 41 1.51 10.69 0.95
N GLU A 42 2.13 10.50 2.11
CA GLU A 42 1.74 9.45 3.04
C GLU A 42 0.55 9.93 3.86
N ASN A 43 -0.52 9.16 3.80
CA ASN A 43 -1.69 9.32 4.63
C ASN A 43 -1.97 7.97 5.30
N SER A 44 -2.46 8.01 6.53
CA SER A 44 -2.86 6.80 7.24
C SER A 44 -4.22 7.02 7.87
N ASP A 45 -5.08 6.04 7.69
CA ASP A 45 -6.29 5.91 8.48
C ASP A 45 -6.16 4.71 9.42
N LYS A 46 -7.21 4.42 10.19
CA LYS A 46 -7.21 3.31 11.15
C LYS A 46 -7.00 1.93 10.50
N PHE A 47 -7.27 1.80 9.21
CA PHE A 47 -7.32 0.55 8.45
C PHE A 47 -6.32 0.47 7.31
N ASN A 48 -5.66 1.56 6.90
CA ASN A 48 -4.83 1.61 5.70
C ASN A 48 -3.64 2.57 5.86
N LEU A 49 -2.49 2.16 5.31
CA LEU A 49 -1.43 3.07 4.89
C LEU A 49 -1.63 3.36 3.40
N ILE A 50 -1.68 4.64 3.06
CA ILE A 50 -2.06 5.14 1.73
C ILE A 50 -0.95 6.05 1.22
N TYR A 51 -0.51 5.81 0.00
CA TYR A 51 0.46 6.65 -0.68
C TYR A 51 -0.14 7.13 -1.99
N ARG A 52 -0.30 8.44 -2.13
CA ARG A 52 -0.72 9.04 -3.39
C ARG A 52 0.50 9.24 -4.28
N CYS A 53 0.40 8.79 -5.53
CA CYS A 53 1.48 8.77 -6.50
C CYS A 53 1.01 9.25 -7.88
N ARG A 54 1.94 9.75 -8.72
CA ARG A 54 1.69 10.04 -10.13
C ARG A 54 2.64 9.19 -10.98
N ILE A 55 2.11 8.15 -11.60
CA ILE A 55 2.86 7.17 -12.41
C ILE A 55 2.41 7.33 -13.85
N ASN A 56 3.34 7.64 -14.77
CA ASN A 56 3.03 7.91 -16.18
C ASN A 56 1.87 8.91 -16.36
N ASP A 57 1.94 10.03 -15.65
CA ASP A 57 0.90 11.07 -15.61
C ASP A 57 -0.49 10.64 -15.11
N GLN A 58 -0.61 9.44 -14.54
CA GLN A 58 -1.85 8.96 -13.94
C GLN A 58 -1.74 8.94 -12.43
N TRP A 59 -2.73 9.54 -11.78
CA TRP A 59 -2.87 9.45 -10.34
C TRP A 59 -3.13 7.99 -9.92
N THR A 60 -2.29 7.49 -9.03
CA THR A 60 -2.31 6.11 -8.54
C THR A 60 -2.21 6.13 -7.02
N LEU A 61 -3.05 5.35 -6.35
CA LEU A 61 -2.93 5.09 -4.92
C LEU A 61 -2.21 3.75 -4.73
N LEU A 62 -1.15 3.75 -3.91
CA LEU A 62 -0.53 2.54 -3.39
C LEU A 62 -1.04 2.33 -1.97
N LEU A 63 -1.49 1.12 -1.64
CA LEU A 63 -2.17 0.84 -0.38
C LEU A 63 -1.57 -0.37 0.35
N LYS A 64 -1.43 -0.27 1.67
CA LYS A 64 -1.15 -1.41 2.57
C LYS A 64 -2.23 -1.47 3.67
N PRO A 65 -3.23 -2.37 3.57
CA PRO A 65 -4.22 -2.54 4.63
C PRO A 65 -3.59 -2.87 5.99
N GLN A 66 -3.88 -2.10 7.02
CA GLN A 66 -3.39 -2.30 8.40
C GLN A 66 -4.31 -3.22 9.22
N THR A 67 -5.07 -4.09 8.56
CA THR A 67 -5.81 -5.20 9.18
C THR A 67 -5.05 -6.50 8.97
N TYR A 68 -5.43 -7.57 9.68
CA TYR A 68 -5.00 -8.90 9.25
C TYR A 68 -5.50 -9.22 7.84
N MET A 69 -4.75 -10.05 7.12
CA MET A 69 -4.92 -10.43 5.72
C MET A 69 -6.35 -10.91 5.41
N ASN A 70 -6.94 -11.70 6.30
CA ASN A 70 -8.29 -12.23 6.15
C ASN A 70 -9.38 -11.12 6.18
N LEU A 71 -9.05 -9.91 6.65
CA LEU A 71 -9.95 -8.78 6.77
C LEU A 71 -9.62 -7.64 5.79
N SER A 72 -8.70 -7.83 4.85
CA SER A 72 -8.29 -6.76 3.92
C SER A 72 -9.46 -6.19 3.10
N GLY A 73 -10.49 -7.00 2.78
CA GLY A 73 -11.68 -6.51 2.10
C GLY A 73 -12.46 -5.44 2.90
N LEU A 74 -12.45 -5.52 4.23
CA LEU A 74 -13.06 -4.50 5.10
C LEU A 74 -12.28 -3.19 5.05
N ALA A 75 -10.95 -3.28 5.02
CA ALA A 75 -10.08 -2.11 4.90
C ALA A 75 -10.28 -1.40 3.56
N LEU A 76 -10.39 -2.18 2.46
CA LEU A 76 -10.62 -1.67 1.11
C LEU A 76 -12.01 -1.04 0.92
N LYS A 77 -13.04 -1.57 1.59
CA LYS A 77 -14.39 -0.98 1.55
C LYS A 77 -14.45 0.42 2.19
N ARG A 78 -13.46 0.76 3.02
CA ARG A 78 -13.39 2.03 3.77
C ARG A 78 -12.49 3.08 3.11
N LEU A 79 -11.93 2.77 1.94
CA LEU A 79 -11.13 3.67 1.12
C LEU A 79 -12.02 4.64 0.34
#